data_AF-A0A822GHT0-F1
#
_entry.id   AF-A0A822GHT0-F1
#
_cell.length_a   1.000
_cell.length_b   1.000
_cell.length_c   1.000
_cell.angle_alpha   90.00
_cell.angle_beta   90.00
_cell.angle_gamma   90.00
#
_symmetry.space_group_name_H-M   'P 1'
#
loop_
_entity.id
_entity.type
_entity.pdbx_description
1 polymer ?
#
loop_
_entity_poly.entity_id
_entity_poly.type
_entity_poly.pdbx_seq_one_letter_code
_entity_poly.pdbx_strand_id
1 'polypeptide(L)'
;LGTTIMTGILICLLERQKDEKRRKQSVMNVCAMAVWYTFGNLIGFGADFNVRTASGRLLTAGLYLLCLVLVASYTANLTSDLTIAKSKNVISGIDDIKNGKIPFNRIGIVIGTASEEFYLREISSGNRNFYPLKSRKEMYDSLVNNLIDVIFNDAGVAEYLTNNIYCNATLIGEDFDKGVFGIITPKQWLYGQDLDVHILSLKESGVLDDLRRTWFQVKKCPDSSVTSTAIGIESLLGLFVIFGVICILSLSLFAWEKRTIFFEKSKKLYDDIKSISDISHY
;
A
#
# COMPACT_ATOMS: atom_id res chain seq x y z
N LEU A 1 3.14 -18.87 16.29
CA LEU A 1 2.27 -19.39 17.37
C LEU A 1 2.77 -20.71 17.97
N GLY A 2 3.01 -21.76 17.17
CA GLY A 2 3.47 -23.05 17.72
C GLY A 2 4.80 -22.93 18.48
N THR A 3 5.76 -22.19 17.92
CA THR A 3 7.05 -21.92 18.56
C THR A 3 6.91 -21.16 19.87
N THR A 4 6.11 -20.10 19.94
CA THR A 4 5.91 -19.30 21.16
C THR A 4 5.28 -20.10 22.30
N ILE A 5 4.30 -20.96 21.99
CA ILE A 5 3.66 -21.85 22.97
C ILE A 5 4.67 -22.86 23.50
N MET A 6 5.47 -23.47 22.61
CA MET A 6 6.54 -24.40 22.99
C MET A 6 7.58 -23.73 23.89
N THR A 7 8.03 -22.52 23.53
CA THR A 7 8.99 -21.75 24.35
C THR A 7 8.39 -21.39 25.72
N GLY A 8 7.10 -21.04 25.79
CA GLY A 8 6.40 -20.75 27.05
C GLY A 8 6.32 -21.96 27.98
N ILE A 9 6.06 -23.14 27.43
CA ILE A 9 6.06 -24.41 28.19
C ILE A 9 7.49 -24.74 28.67
N LEU A 10 8.50 -24.55 27.82
CA LEU A 10 9.91 -24.77 28.19
C LEU A 10 10.37 -23.81 29.30
N ILE A 11 10.01 -22.53 29.25
CA ILE A 11 10.31 -21.55 30.31
C ILE A 11 9.64 -21.98 31.61
N CYS A 12 8.39 -22.46 31.56
CA CYS A 12 7.68 -22.97 32.73
C CYS A 12 8.41 -24.17 33.37
N LEU A 13 8.90 -25.12 32.57
CA LEU A 13 9.63 -26.29 33.07
C LEU A 13 10.98 -25.89 33.70
N LEU A 14 11.73 -24.99 33.04
CA LEU A 14 13.05 -24.55 33.50
C LEU A 14 12.99 -23.69 34.77
N GLU A 15 11.98 -22.82 34.91
CA GLU A 15 11.82 -22.04 36.14
C GLU A 15 11.26 -22.86 37.30
N ARG A 16 10.34 -23.79 37.03
CA ARG A 16 9.73 -24.63 38.09
C ARG A 16 10.75 -25.58 38.73
N GLN A 17 11.78 -26.01 38.01
CA GLN A 17 12.84 -26.85 38.60
C GLN A 17 13.67 -26.13 39.68
N LYS A 18 13.75 -24.80 39.64
CA LYS A 18 14.69 -24.04 40.48
C LYS A 18 14.04 -23.22 41.60
N ASP A 19 12.75 -22.87 41.49
CA ASP A 19 12.05 -22.02 42.46
C ASP A 19 10.98 -22.79 43.28
N GLU A 20 11.22 -22.99 44.57
CA GLU A 20 10.27 -23.68 45.48
C GLU A 20 8.95 -22.92 45.68
N LYS A 21 8.96 -21.58 45.60
CA LYS A 21 7.76 -20.73 45.78
C LYS A 21 6.73 -20.90 44.65
N ARG A 22 7.18 -21.09 43.40
CA ARG A 22 6.31 -21.32 42.23
C ARG A 22 5.81 -22.76 42.14
N ARG A 23 6.50 -23.71 42.78
CA ARG A 23 6.09 -25.12 42.87
C ARG A 23 4.81 -25.33 43.71
N LYS A 24 4.46 -24.38 44.60
CA LYS A 24 3.23 -24.39 45.41
C LYS A 24 1.98 -23.85 44.69
N GLN A 25 2.12 -23.18 43.54
CA GLN A 25 0.99 -22.73 42.73
C GLN A 25 0.51 -23.82 41.77
N SER A 26 -0.77 -23.74 41.36
CA SER A 26 -1.34 -24.64 40.36
C SER A 26 -0.52 -24.61 39.07
N VAL A 27 -0.18 -25.79 38.54
CA VAL A 27 0.64 -25.98 37.33
C VAL A 27 0.06 -25.22 36.14
N MET A 28 -1.27 -25.20 36.06
CA MET A 28 -2.01 -24.55 34.99
C MET A 28 -1.82 -23.03 34.99
N ASN A 29 -1.81 -22.40 36.17
CA ASN A 29 -1.68 -20.94 36.30
C ASN A 29 -0.27 -20.46 35.94
N VAL A 30 0.76 -21.21 36.32
CA VAL A 30 2.16 -20.85 35.99
C VAL A 30 2.41 -21.02 34.48
N CYS A 31 1.89 -22.10 33.87
CA CYS A 31 1.95 -22.28 32.42
C CYS A 31 1.20 -21.15 31.69
N ALA A 32 0.00 -20.77 32.15
CA ALA A 32 -0.78 -19.69 31.55
C ALA A 32 -0.03 -18.35 31.59
N MET A 33 0.62 -18.02 32.73
CA MET A 33 1.42 -16.81 32.86
C MET A 33 2.67 -16.82 31.98
N ALA A 34 3.33 -17.98 31.82
CA ALA A 34 4.49 -18.13 30.94
C ALA A 34 4.09 -18.00 29.45
N VAL A 35 2.95 -18.58 29.05
CA VAL A 35 2.41 -18.44 27.70
C VAL A 35 2.01 -16.98 27.43
N TRP A 36 1.34 -16.32 28.38
CA TRP A 36 1.02 -14.89 28.30
C TRP A 36 2.28 -14.02 28.11
N TYR A 37 3.35 -14.32 28.86
CA TYR A 37 4.64 -13.64 28.72
C TYR A 37 5.24 -13.83 27.33
N THR A 38 5.26 -15.05 26.80
CA THR A 38 5.77 -15.30 25.43
C THR A 38 4.93 -14.64 24.35
N PHE A 39 3.62 -14.50 24.58
CA PHE A 39 2.73 -13.80 23.67
C PHE A 39 2.98 -12.28 23.68
N GLY A 40 3.21 -11.68 24.85
CA GLY A 40 3.64 -10.29 24.96
C GLY A 40 4.94 -10.01 24.19
N ASN A 41 5.94 -10.88 24.35
CA ASN A 41 7.22 -10.77 23.63
C ASN A 41 7.08 -10.88 22.11
N LEU A 42 6.05 -11.57 21.59
CA LEU A 42 5.79 -11.64 20.15
C LEU A 42 5.36 -10.29 19.57
N ILE A 43 4.61 -9.51 20.34
CA ILE A 43 4.07 -8.21 19.92
C ILE A 43 5.06 -7.06 20.29
N GLY A 44 6.14 -7.37 21.02
CA GLY A 44 7.13 -6.39 21.48
C GLY A 44 6.77 -5.70 22.80
N PHE A 45 5.68 -6.12 23.46
CA PHE A 45 5.30 -5.65 24.78
C PHE A 45 5.77 -6.65 25.85
N GLY A 46 6.79 -6.28 26.63
CA GLY A 46 7.25 -7.10 27.74
C GLY A 46 6.18 -7.17 28.84
N ALA A 47 5.68 -8.37 29.14
CA ALA A 47 4.90 -8.59 30.36
C ALA A 47 5.83 -8.76 31.56
N ASP A 48 5.39 -8.34 32.75
CA ASP A 48 6.14 -8.47 34.01
C ASP A 48 6.31 -9.94 34.42
N PHE A 49 7.29 -10.61 33.79
CA PHE A 49 7.71 -11.96 34.13
C PHE A 49 9.24 -11.99 34.20
N ASN A 50 9.75 -11.88 35.42
CA ASN A 50 11.18 -11.78 35.66
C ASN A 50 11.84 -13.16 35.62
N VAL A 51 12.50 -13.49 34.50
CA VAL A 51 13.18 -14.78 34.33
C VAL A 51 14.48 -14.84 35.13
N ARG A 52 14.54 -15.75 36.11
CA ARG A 52 15.66 -15.84 37.07
C ARG A 52 16.76 -16.81 36.65
N THR A 53 16.46 -17.82 35.84
CA THR A 53 17.42 -18.86 35.44
C THR A 53 18.30 -18.40 34.28
N ALA A 54 19.59 -18.75 34.29
CA ALA A 54 20.51 -18.44 33.19
C ALA A 54 20.07 -19.07 31.85
N SER A 55 19.58 -20.31 31.90
CA SER A 55 19.00 -21.01 30.75
C SER A 55 17.72 -20.33 30.24
N GLY A 56 16.85 -19.87 31.14
CA GLY A 56 15.65 -19.12 30.79
C GLY A 56 15.98 -17.79 30.10
N ARG A 57 17.01 -17.07 30.57
CA ARG A 57 17.47 -15.80 29.95
C ARG A 57 18.03 -15.99 28.54
N LEU A 58 18.76 -17.08 28.30
CA LEU A 58 19.25 -17.40 26.96
C LEU A 58 18.08 -17.72 26.01
N LEU A 59 17.09 -18.47 26.50
CA LEU A 59 15.90 -18.82 25.73
C LEU A 59 15.04 -17.60 25.40
N THR A 60 14.88 -16.66 26.35
CA THR A 60 14.18 -15.40 26.08
C THR A 60 14.93 -14.51 25.11
N ALA A 61 16.27 -14.43 25.19
CA ALA A 61 17.08 -13.70 24.21
C ALA A 61 16.91 -14.25 22.78
N GLY A 62 16.93 -15.58 22.63
CA GLY A 62 16.65 -16.23 21.35
C GLY A 62 15.22 -15.98 20.85
N LEU A 63 14.25 -15.98 21.76
CA LEU A 63 12.86 -15.64 21.44
C LEU A 63 12.72 -14.18 20.96
N TYR A 64 13.41 -13.22 21.59
CA TYR A 64 13.41 -11.82 21.16
C TYR A 64 13.95 -11.67 19.74
N LEU A 65 15.06 -12.33 19.41
CA LEU A 65 15.62 -12.32 18.06
C LEU A 65 14.63 -12.89 17.04
N LEU A 66 13.98 -14.02 17.37
CA LEU A 66 12.98 -14.62 16.49
C LEU A 66 11.78 -13.68 16.26
N CYS A 67 11.25 -13.08 17.33
CA CYS A 67 10.12 -12.15 17.24
C CYS A 67 10.47 -10.92 16.40
N LEU A 68 11.67 -10.36 16.57
CA LEU A 68 12.16 -9.23 15.78
C LEU A 68 12.15 -9.56 14.29
N VAL A 69 12.73 -10.71 13.90
CA VAL A 69 12.78 -11.14 12.49
C VAL A 69 11.38 -11.40 11.93
N LEU A 70 10.48 -12.00 12.72
CA LEU A 70 9.10 -12.24 12.28
C LEU A 70 8.32 -10.94 12.03
N VAL A 71 8.39 -9.98 12.97
CA VAL A 71 7.73 -8.67 12.83
C VAL A 71 8.32 -7.89 11.66
N ALA A 72 9.64 -7.94 11.48
CA ALA A 72 10.33 -7.32 10.35
C ALA A 72 9.88 -7.94 9.01
N SER A 73 9.80 -9.27 8.92
CA SER A 73 9.36 -9.98 7.71
C SER A 73 7.90 -9.72 7.37
N TYR A 74 7.02 -9.68 8.38
CA TYR A 74 5.62 -9.31 8.19
C TYR A 74 5.48 -7.87 7.66
N THR A 75 6.19 -6.92 8.28
CA THR A 75 6.22 -5.52 7.83
C THR A 75 6.78 -5.39 6.41
N ALA A 76 7.84 -6.15 6.08
CA ALA A 76 8.44 -6.15 4.75
C ALA A 76 7.48 -6.70 3.68
N ASN A 77 6.82 -7.83 3.95
CA ASN A 77 5.83 -8.40 3.03
C ASN A 77 4.64 -7.47 2.83
N LEU A 78 4.10 -6.90 3.91
CA LEU A 78 3.03 -5.91 3.84
C LEU A 78 3.44 -4.68 3.01
N THR A 79 4.66 -4.18 3.23
CA THR A 79 5.21 -3.07 2.44
C THR A 79 5.35 -3.45 0.98
N SER A 80 5.84 -4.67 0.68
CA SER A 80 5.95 -5.18 -0.69
C SER A 80 4.59 -5.22 -1.38
N ASP A 81 3.56 -5.78 -0.72
CA ASP A 81 2.21 -5.83 -1.27
C ASP A 81 1.65 -4.42 -1.53
N LEU A 82 1.85 -3.48 -0.61
CA LEU A 82 1.45 -2.09 -0.79
C LEU A 82 2.18 -1.42 -1.97
N THR A 83 3.47 -1.70 -2.15
CA THR A 83 4.25 -1.17 -3.29
C THR A 83 3.82 -1.79 -4.62
N ILE A 84 3.53 -3.10 -4.65
CA ILE A 84 3.05 -3.79 -5.86
C ILE A 84 1.65 -3.30 -6.23
N ALA A 85 0.75 -3.15 -5.26
CA ALA A 85 -0.58 -2.63 -5.49
C ALA A 85 -0.54 -1.21 -6.10
N LYS A 86 0.40 -0.37 -5.66
CA LYS A 86 0.65 0.94 -6.27
C LYS A 86 1.21 0.82 -7.68
N SER A 87 2.13 -0.12 -7.93
CA SER A 87 2.74 -0.33 -9.25
C SER A 87 1.77 -0.90 -10.30
N LYS A 88 0.88 -1.83 -9.94
CA LYS A 88 -0.05 -2.46 -10.90
C LYS A 88 -0.96 -1.46 -11.63
N ASN A 89 -1.33 -0.37 -10.97
CA ASN A 89 -2.20 0.66 -11.52
C ASN A 89 -1.44 1.73 -12.32
N VAL A 90 -0.11 1.73 -12.27
CA VAL A 90 0.72 2.66 -13.04
C VAL A 90 1.08 1.96 -14.36
N ILE A 91 0.78 2.63 -15.47
CA ILE A 91 1.25 2.23 -16.79
C ILE A 91 2.74 2.59 -16.83
N SER A 92 3.61 1.67 -17.24
CA SER A 92 5.05 1.95 -17.26
C SER A 92 5.54 2.45 -18.62
N GLY A 93 4.85 2.09 -19.71
CA GLY A 93 5.23 2.52 -21.05
C GLY A 93 4.40 1.85 -22.14
N ILE A 94 4.92 1.90 -23.36
CA ILE A 94 4.23 1.40 -24.56
C ILE A 94 4.02 -0.12 -24.56
N ASP A 95 4.94 -0.87 -23.94
CA ASP A 95 4.87 -2.34 -23.89
C ASP A 95 3.65 -2.84 -23.10
N ASP A 96 3.25 -2.13 -22.04
CA ASP A 96 2.03 -2.43 -21.29
C ASP A 96 0.78 -2.34 -22.18
N ILE A 97 0.79 -1.40 -23.13
CA ILE A 97 -0.30 -1.20 -24.09
C ILE A 97 -0.29 -2.30 -25.14
N LYS A 98 0.90 -2.65 -25.67
CA LYS A 98 1.08 -3.77 -26.62
C LYS A 98 0.66 -5.12 -26.01
N ASN A 99 0.92 -5.31 -24.73
CA ASN A 99 0.55 -6.52 -23.98
C ASN A 99 -0.93 -6.55 -23.56
N GLY A 100 -1.71 -5.51 -23.88
CA GLY A 100 -3.15 -5.48 -23.59
C GLY A 100 -3.51 -5.25 -22.12
N LYS A 101 -2.63 -4.60 -21.34
CA LYS A 101 -2.94 -4.19 -19.95
C LYS A 101 -4.13 -3.23 -19.87
N ILE A 102 -4.39 -2.50 -20.96
CA ILE A 102 -5.44 -1.49 -21.08
C ILE A 102 -6.43 -1.94 -22.16
N PRO A 103 -7.74 -1.89 -21.91
CA PRO A 103 -8.73 -2.21 -22.93
C PRO A 103 -8.68 -1.17 -24.05
N PHE A 104 -8.77 -1.62 -25.31
CA PHE A 104 -8.59 -0.76 -26.48
C PHE A 104 -9.56 0.43 -26.53
N ASN A 105 -10.77 0.29 -25.97
CA ASN A 105 -11.78 1.35 -25.88
C ASN A 105 -11.40 2.51 -24.93
N ARG A 106 -10.34 2.38 -24.12
CA ARG A 106 -9.83 3.43 -23.23
C ARG A 106 -8.53 4.06 -23.75
N ILE A 107 -8.10 3.69 -24.95
CA ILE A 107 -6.97 4.31 -25.65
C ILE A 107 -7.53 5.36 -26.60
N GLY A 108 -7.23 6.64 -26.36
CA GLY A 108 -7.68 7.72 -27.20
C GLY A 108 -6.65 8.11 -28.26
N ILE A 109 -7.07 8.13 -29.52
CA ILE A 109 -6.22 8.54 -30.64
C ILE A 109 -6.99 9.48 -31.56
N VAL A 110 -6.34 10.57 -31.97
CA VAL A 110 -6.89 11.53 -32.92
C VAL A 110 -6.75 10.97 -34.34
N ILE A 111 -7.86 10.87 -35.07
CA ILE A 111 -7.89 10.32 -36.43
C ILE A 111 -7.13 11.27 -37.39
N GLY A 112 -6.38 10.69 -38.33
CA GLY A 112 -5.64 11.41 -39.36
C GLY A 112 -4.31 11.99 -38.88
N THR A 113 -3.76 11.45 -37.78
CA THR A 113 -2.50 11.91 -37.19
C THR A 113 -1.42 10.84 -37.24
N ALA A 114 -0.16 11.24 -37.07
CA ALA A 114 0.97 10.31 -36.98
C ALA A 114 0.79 9.28 -35.85
N SER A 115 0.14 9.67 -34.75
CA SER A 115 -0.21 8.76 -33.65
C SER A 115 -1.14 7.62 -34.08
N GLU A 116 -2.08 7.88 -35.00
CA GLU A 116 -2.95 6.83 -35.57
C GLU A 116 -2.13 5.87 -36.43
N GLU A 117 -1.27 6.38 -37.31
CA GLU A 117 -0.42 5.57 -38.17
C GLU A 117 0.49 4.66 -37.35
N PHE A 118 1.13 5.21 -36.30
CA PHE A 118 1.95 4.44 -35.37
C PHE A 118 1.15 3.32 -34.70
N TYR A 119 -0.03 3.62 -34.14
CA TYR A 119 -0.84 2.63 -33.45
C TYR A 119 -1.29 1.49 -34.37
N LEU A 120 -1.73 1.84 -35.59
CA LEU A 120 -2.13 0.86 -36.59
C LEU A 120 -0.96 -0.03 -37.01
N ARG A 121 0.24 0.54 -37.14
CA ARG A 121 1.45 -0.20 -37.54
C ARG A 121 1.96 -1.12 -36.43
N GLU A 122 2.06 -0.62 -35.20
CA GLU A 122 2.85 -1.25 -34.13
C GLU A 122 2.02 -1.98 -33.06
N ILE A 123 0.74 -1.65 -32.92
CA ILE A 123 -0.09 -2.14 -31.80
C ILE A 123 -1.25 -2.98 -32.32
N SER A 124 -2.09 -2.42 -33.19
CA SER A 124 -3.33 -3.07 -33.59
C SER A 124 -3.28 -3.82 -34.92
N SER A 125 -2.11 -3.85 -35.58
CA SER A 125 -1.91 -4.52 -36.87
C SER A 125 -2.96 -4.13 -37.92
N GLY A 126 -3.28 -2.83 -38.00
CA GLY A 126 -4.23 -2.24 -38.94
C GLY A 126 -5.68 -2.16 -38.43
N ASN A 127 -5.99 -2.64 -37.22
CA ASN A 127 -7.35 -2.57 -36.67
C ASN A 127 -7.62 -1.25 -35.94
N ARG A 128 -8.74 -0.58 -36.25
CA ARG A 128 -9.19 0.64 -35.56
C ARG A 128 -10.07 0.31 -34.34
N ASN A 129 -9.47 -0.31 -33.33
CA ASN A 129 -10.14 -0.73 -32.10
C ASN A 129 -10.02 0.29 -30.93
N PHE A 130 -9.41 1.45 -31.18
CA PHE A 130 -9.21 2.52 -30.20
C PHE A 130 -10.42 3.47 -30.11
N TYR A 131 -10.45 4.34 -29.10
CA TYR A 131 -11.43 5.41 -28.96
C TYR A 131 -11.11 6.58 -29.91
N PRO A 132 -11.93 6.83 -30.95
CA PRO A 132 -11.63 7.83 -31.96
C PRO A 132 -11.89 9.26 -31.45
N LEU A 133 -10.89 10.12 -31.57
CA LEU A 133 -10.97 11.54 -31.20
C LEU A 133 -10.86 12.42 -32.44
N LYS A 134 -11.51 13.59 -32.42
CA LYS A 134 -11.51 14.54 -33.55
C LYS A 134 -10.55 15.71 -33.34
N SER A 135 -10.26 16.06 -32.09
CA SER A 135 -9.43 17.21 -31.75
C SER A 135 -8.49 16.91 -30.60
N ARG A 136 -7.33 17.59 -30.60
CA ARG A 136 -6.38 17.56 -29.49
C ARG A 136 -7.01 18.06 -28.18
N LYS A 137 -7.93 19.04 -28.25
CA LYS A 137 -8.63 19.51 -27.05
C LYS A 137 -9.54 18.42 -26.47
N GLU A 138 -10.33 17.77 -27.32
CA GLU A 138 -11.21 16.66 -26.96
C GLU A 138 -10.42 15.49 -26.35
N MET A 139 -9.21 15.24 -26.85
CA MET A 139 -8.31 14.23 -26.32
C MET A 139 -7.96 14.47 -24.84
N TYR A 140 -7.53 15.67 -24.48
CA TYR A 140 -7.20 15.99 -23.08
C TYR A 140 -8.44 16.11 -22.20
N ASP A 141 -9.55 16.68 -22.72
CA ASP A 141 -10.81 16.77 -21.97
C ASP A 141 -11.35 15.36 -21.65
N SER A 142 -11.24 14.41 -22.58
CA SER A 142 -11.65 13.01 -22.37
C SER A 142 -10.76 12.29 -21.35
N LEU A 143 -9.46 12.63 -21.29
CA LEU A 143 -8.52 12.12 -20.29
C LEU A 143 -8.86 12.62 -18.89
N VAL A 144 -9.10 13.93 -18.74
CA VAL A 144 -9.45 14.53 -17.44
C VAL A 144 -10.81 14.05 -16.94
N ASN A 145 -11.76 13.80 -17.85
CA ASN A 145 -13.09 13.29 -17.52
C ASN A 145 -13.14 11.76 -17.29
N ASN A 146 -11.99 11.07 -17.28
CA ASN A 146 -11.88 9.60 -17.11
C ASN A 146 -12.66 8.78 -18.16
N LEU A 147 -12.93 9.33 -19.34
CA LEU A 147 -13.52 8.57 -20.46
C LEU A 147 -12.48 7.63 -21.09
N ILE A 148 -11.21 8.00 -20.96
CA ILE A 148 -10.07 7.44 -21.66
C ILE A 148 -8.89 7.47 -20.67
N ASP A 149 -8.01 6.46 -20.71
CA ASP A 149 -6.91 6.32 -19.74
C ASP A 149 -5.58 6.77 -20.32
N VAL A 150 -5.40 6.61 -21.63
CA VAL A 150 -4.13 6.86 -22.31
C VAL A 150 -4.36 7.56 -23.63
N ILE A 151 -3.42 8.45 -23.95
CA ILE A 151 -3.34 9.16 -25.21
C ILE A 151 -1.91 9.08 -25.75
N PHE A 152 -1.74 9.12 -27.07
CA PHE A 152 -0.43 9.26 -27.70
C PHE A 152 -0.24 10.68 -28.23
N ASN A 153 0.88 11.30 -27.86
CA ASN A 153 1.20 12.65 -28.29
C ASN A 153 2.72 12.84 -28.38
N ASP A 154 3.14 13.87 -29.11
CA ASP A 154 4.55 14.24 -29.26
C ASP A 154 5.14 14.67 -27.91
N ALA A 155 6.35 14.19 -27.58
CA ALA A 155 6.98 14.39 -26.28
C ALA A 155 7.01 15.86 -25.83
N GLY A 156 7.45 16.78 -26.70
CA GLY A 156 7.52 18.21 -26.37
C GLY A 156 6.13 18.84 -26.14
N VAL A 157 5.12 18.46 -26.93
CA VAL A 157 3.76 18.96 -26.76
C VAL A 157 3.15 18.41 -25.46
N ALA A 158 3.37 17.13 -25.18
CA ALA A 158 2.89 16.49 -23.97
C ALA A 158 3.56 17.07 -22.71
N GLU A 159 4.87 17.30 -22.74
CA GLU A 159 5.64 17.95 -21.67
C GLU A 159 5.08 19.34 -21.37
N TYR A 160 4.91 20.17 -22.40
CA TYR A 160 4.35 21.52 -22.24
C TYR A 160 2.94 21.50 -21.63
N LEU A 161 2.04 20.69 -22.21
CA LEU A 161 0.63 20.66 -21.82
C LEU A 161 0.44 20.12 -20.40
N THR A 162 1.19 19.10 -20.01
CA THR A 162 1.13 18.50 -18.67
C THR A 162 1.69 19.46 -17.61
N ASN A 163 2.78 20.18 -17.92
CA ASN A 163 3.41 21.11 -16.98
C ASN A 163 2.70 22.46 -16.84
N ASN A 164 1.85 22.85 -17.81
CA ASN A 164 1.28 24.20 -17.86
C ASN A 164 -0.24 24.29 -17.87
N ILE A 165 -0.95 23.29 -18.40
CA ILE A 165 -2.39 23.37 -18.65
C ILE A 165 -3.14 22.26 -17.91
N TYR A 166 -2.72 21.01 -18.11
CA TYR A 166 -3.39 19.83 -17.58
C TYR A 166 -2.60 19.23 -16.41
N CYS A 167 -2.59 19.92 -15.28
CA CYS A 167 -1.82 19.54 -14.09
C CYS A 167 -2.24 18.19 -13.47
N ASN A 168 -3.42 17.68 -13.81
CA ASN A 168 -3.92 16.39 -13.35
C ASN A 168 -3.47 15.23 -14.25
N ALA A 169 -2.88 15.52 -15.41
CA ALA A 169 -2.29 14.52 -16.29
C ALA A 169 -0.86 14.21 -15.85
N THR A 170 -0.38 13.03 -16.21
CA THR A 170 1.02 12.65 -15.99
C THR A 170 1.60 12.11 -17.29
N LEU A 171 2.84 12.50 -17.58
CA LEU A 171 3.61 11.94 -18.69
C LEU A 171 4.20 10.60 -18.22
N ILE A 172 4.05 9.55 -19.04
CA ILE A 172 4.39 8.17 -18.68
C ILE A 172 5.25 7.56 -19.79
N GLY A 173 6.27 6.81 -19.37
CA GLY A 173 7.12 6.02 -20.26
C GLY A 173 8.25 6.81 -20.92
N GLU A 174 8.98 6.12 -21.78
CA GLU A 174 10.05 6.68 -22.60
C GLU A 174 9.56 6.92 -24.03
N ASP A 175 10.30 7.78 -24.76
CA ASP A 175 10.04 8.04 -26.17
C ASP A 175 10.16 6.75 -27.00
N PHE A 176 9.05 6.32 -27.60
CA PHE A 176 8.94 5.02 -28.28
C PHE A 176 8.93 5.12 -29.82
N ASP A 177 8.63 6.28 -30.38
CA ASP A 177 8.67 6.54 -31.82
C ASP A 177 9.52 7.78 -32.10
N LYS A 178 10.58 7.61 -32.88
CA LYS A 178 11.53 8.69 -33.18
C LYS A 178 11.05 9.46 -34.40
N GLY A 179 10.12 10.38 -34.17
CA GLY A 179 9.74 11.40 -35.13
C GLY A 179 10.69 12.61 -35.11
N VAL A 180 10.78 13.32 -36.23
CA VAL A 180 11.54 14.58 -36.32
C VAL A 180 10.62 15.67 -36.88
N PHE A 181 10.63 16.85 -36.26
CA PHE A 181 9.98 18.03 -36.82
C PHE A 181 10.88 18.64 -37.90
N GLY A 182 10.30 18.99 -39.04
CA GLY A 182 10.99 19.59 -40.16
C GLY A 182 10.21 20.73 -40.78
N ILE A 183 10.91 21.66 -41.41
CA ILE A 183 10.32 22.71 -42.23
C ILE A 183 10.28 22.21 -43.66
N ILE A 184 9.08 22.23 -44.26
CA ILE A 184 8.88 21.74 -45.63
C ILE A 184 9.06 22.90 -46.60
N THR A 185 9.92 22.72 -47.61
CA THR A 185 10.19 23.72 -48.66
C THR A 185 9.86 23.15 -50.04
N PRO A 186 9.58 24.00 -51.05
CA PRO A 186 9.39 23.55 -52.42
C PRO A 186 10.62 22.80 -52.94
N LYS A 187 10.39 21.81 -53.80
CA LYS A 187 11.48 21.07 -54.44
C LYS A 187 12.35 22.04 -55.25
N GLN A 188 13.68 21.94 -55.09
CA GLN A 188 14.68 22.81 -55.73
C GLN A 188 14.57 24.29 -55.35
N TRP A 189 14.13 24.60 -54.12
CA TRP A 189 14.16 25.97 -53.63
C TRP A 189 15.60 26.48 -53.47
N LEU A 190 15.89 27.64 -54.08
CA LEU A 190 17.24 28.23 -54.14
C LEU A 190 17.89 28.42 -52.76
N TYR A 191 17.08 28.68 -51.72
CA TYR A 191 17.55 28.96 -50.37
C TYR A 191 17.48 27.76 -49.42
N GLY A 192 17.19 26.55 -49.93
CA GLY A 192 17.07 25.37 -49.07
C GLY A 192 18.34 25.09 -48.27
N GLN A 193 19.50 25.15 -48.94
CA GLN A 193 20.80 24.93 -48.29
C GLN A 193 21.13 26.04 -47.28
N ASP A 194 20.86 27.30 -47.63
CA ASP A 194 21.10 28.43 -46.73
C ASP A 194 20.24 28.32 -45.46
N LEU A 195 18.96 27.91 -45.60
CA LEU A 195 18.07 27.67 -44.48
C LEU A 195 18.62 26.60 -43.53
N ASP A 196 19.08 25.46 -44.08
CA ASP A 196 19.63 24.36 -43.28
C ASP A 196 20.88 24.80 -42.50
N VAL A 197 21.79 25.54 -43.15
CA VAL A 197 23.00 26.09 -42.50
C VAL A 197 22.63 27.05 -41.38
N HIS A 198 21.64 27.93 -41.60
CA HIS A 198 21.19 28.85 -40.56
C HIS A 198 20.51 28.13 -39.38
N ILE A 199 19.71 27.10 -39.64
CA ILE A 199 19.12 26.28 -38.57
C ILE A 199 20.21 25.57 -37.76
N LEU A 200 21.24 25.03 -38.43
CA LEU A 200 22.37 24.40 -37.75
C LEU A 200 23.13 25.41 -36.90
N SER A 201 23.38 26.62 -37.42
CA SER A 201 24.01 27.70 -36.67
C SER A 201 23.22 28.09 -35.42
N LEU A 202 21.89 28.17 -35.50
CA LEU A 202 21.03 28.42 -34.33
C LEU A 202 21.09 27.30 -33.28
N LYS A 203 21.29 26.06 -33.72
CA LYS A 203 21.48 24.90 -32.83
C LYS A 203 22.84 24.96 -32.14
N GLU A 204 23.91 25.19 -32.90
CA GLU A 204 25.28 25.26 -32.38
C GLU A 204 25.49 26.45 -31.45
N SER A 205 24.82 27.57 -31.72
CA SER A 205 24.87 28.76 -30.87
C SER A 205 24.05 28.63 -29.57
N GLY A 206 23.31 27.53 -29.38
CA GLY A 206 22.46 27.30 -28.21
C GLY A 206 21.13 28.07 -28.18
N VAL A 207 20.80 28.82 -29.24
CA VAL A 207 19.56 29.63 -29.30
C VAL A 207 18.32 28.73 -29.23
N LEU A 208 18.37 27.56 -29.87
CA LEU A 208 17.27 26.59 -29.80
C LEU A 208 17.08 26.01 -28.39
N ASP A 209 18.18 25.81 -27.64
CA ASP A 209 18.12 25.33 -26.26
C ASP A 209 17.52 26.40 -25.33
N ASP A 210 17.86 27.67 -25.55
CA ASP A 210 17.25 28.78 -24.83
C ASP A 210 15.74 28.87 -25.10
N LEU A 211 15.33 28.76 -26.37
CA LEU A 211 13.91 28.70 -26.72
C LEU A 211 13.20 27.52 -26.04
N ARG A 212 13.82 26.33 -26.02
CA ARG A 212 13.26 25.16 -25.31
C ARG A 212 13.05 25.47 -23.83
N ARG A 213 14.04 26.05 -23.16
CA ARG A 213 13.96 26.40 -21.74
C ARG A 213 12.88 27.44 -21.46
N THR A 214 12.78 28.47 -22.30
CA THR A 214 11.78 29.54 -22.15
C THR A 214 10.36 29.04 -22.35
N TRP A 215 10.12 28.17 -23.34
CA TRP A 215 8.76 27.79 -23.72
C TRP A 215 8.27 26.46 -23.11
N PHE A 216 9.16 25.49 -22.86
CA PHE A 216 8.77 24.14 -22.42
C PHE A 216 9.11 23.83 -20.96
N GLN A 217 10.20 24.38 -20.42
CA GLN A 217 10.67 24.04 -19.06
C GLN A 217 10.05 24.91 -17.94
N VAL A 218 9.28 25.93 -18.30
CA VAL A 218 8.49 26.69 -17.33
C VAL A 218 7.33 25.81 -16.86
N LYS A 219 7.33 25.48 -15.57
CA LYS A 219 6.22 24.78 -14.90
C LYS A 219 5.30 25.80 -14.25
N LYS A 220 4.03 25.84 -14.69
CA LYS A 220 2.96 26.59 -14.01
C LYS A 220 2.15 25.72 -13.05
N CYS A 221 2.05 24.43 -13.35
CA CYS A 221 1.44 23.48 -12.45
C CYS A 221 2.27 23.38 -11.18
N PRO A 222 1.64 23.40 -9.99
CA PRO A 222 2.36 23.06 -8.77
C PRO A 222 2.93 21.66 -8.94
N ASP A 223 4.17 21.43 -8.49
CA ASP A 223 4.65 20.06 -8.40
C ASP A 223 3.60 19.31 -7.59
N SER A 224 3.01 18.29 -8.21
CA SER A 224 2.03 17.43 -7.57
C SER A 224 2.70 17.01 -6.28
N SER A 225 2.25 17.57 -5.15
CA SER A 225 2.63 17.07 -3.85
C SER A 225 2.28 15.61 -3.97
N VAL A 226 3.31 14.76 -3.95
CA VAL A 226 3.12 13.32 -3.98
C VAL A 226 2.14 13.11 -2.87
N THR A 227 0.86 12.95 -3.24
CA THR A 227 -0.20 12.77 -2.29
C THR A 227 0.06 11.35 -1.94
N SER A 228 0.97 11.21 -0.98
CA SER A 228 1.33 9.97 -0.37
C SER A 228 -0.03 9.44 -0.02
N THR A 229 -0.46 8.41 -0.75
CA THR A 229 -1.65 7.64 -0.45
C THR A 229 -1.31 6.99 0.87
N ALA A 230 -1.39 7.82 1.91
CA ALA A 230 -1.21 7.49 3.29
C ALA A 230 -2.34 6.51 3.56
N ILE A 231 -2.00 5.46 4.28
CA ILE A 231 -2.96 4.42 4.63
C ILE A 231 -4.14 5.13 5.32
N GLY A 232 -5.28 5.18 4.64
CA GLY A 232 -6.47 5.83 5.15
C GLY A 232 -7.07 5.03 6.30
N ILE A 233 -7.83 5.69 7.16
CA ILE A 233 -8.53 5.04 8.28
C ILE A 233 -9.45 3.91 7.79
N GLU A 234 -9.99 4.06 6.58
CA GLU A 234 -10.80 3.04 5.89
C GLU A 234 -10.07 1.69 5.74
N SER A 235 -8.76 1.71 5.45
CA SER A 235 -7.96 0.49 5.32
C SER A 235 -7.68 -0.19 6.67
N LEU A 236 -7.88 0.52 7.79
CA LEU A 236 -7.68 0.04 9.16
C LEU A 236 -8.99 -0.27 9.87
N LEU A 237 -10.15 0.01 9.26
CA LEU A 237 -11.48 -0.16 9.88
C LEU A 237 -11.68 -1.59 10.40
N GLY A 238 -11.22 -2.60 9.66
CA GLY A 238 -11.31 -4.00 10.09
C GLY A 238 -10.62 -4.28 11.43
N LEU A 239 -9.48 -3.63 11.70
CA LEU A 239 -8.76 -3.76 12.97
C LEU A 239 -9.60 -3.19 14.13
N PHE A 240 -10.23 -2.02 13.93
CA PHE A 240 -11.08 -1.39 14.92
C PHE A 240 -12.33 -2.22 15.24
N VAL A 241 -12.94 -2.85 14.23
CA VAL A 241 -14.09 -3.75 14.42
C VAL A 241 -13.70 -4.97 15.26
N ILE A 242 -12.56 -5.61 14.95
CA ILE A 242 -12.07 -6.77 15.72
C ILE A 242 -11.81 -6.36 17.18
N PHE A 243 -11.18 -5.22 17.42
CA PHE A 243 -10.96 -4.71 18.77
C PHE A 243 -12.28 -4.44 19.51
N GLY A 244 -13.27 -3.85 18.82
CA GLY A 244 -14.60 -3.63 19.37
C GLY A 244 -15.29 -4.93 19.82
N VAL A 245 -15.22 -5.98 19.01
CA VAL A 245 -15.76 -7.31 19.35
C VAL A 245 -15.07 -7.90 20.58
N ILE A 246 -13.74 -7.80 20.67
CA ILE A 246 -12.98 -8.27 21.83
C ILE A 246 -13.37 -7.53 23.11
N CYS A 247 -13.56 -6.21 23.04
CA CYS A 247 -14.03 -5.41 24.17
C CYS A 247 -15.42 -5.83 24.65
N ILE A 248 -16.36 -6.08 23.73
CA ILE A 248 -17.70 -6.56 24.07
C ILE A 248 -17.64 -7.95 24.71
N LEU A 249 -16.84 -8.87 24.17
CA LEU A 249 -16.62 -10.20 24.74
C LEU A 249 -16.05 -10.10 26.16
N SER A 250 -15.04 -9.26 26.38
CA SER A 250 -14.45 -9.03 27.70
C SER A 250 -15.48 -8.51 28.72
N LEU A 251 -16.28 -7.51 28.34
CA LEU A 251 -17.35 -6.98 29.20
C LEU A 251 -18.42 -8.03 29.49
N SER A 252 -18.76 -8.88 28.51
CA SER A 252 -19.74 -9.95 28.69
C SER A 252 -19.26 -11.03 29.66
N LEU A 253 -17.99 -11.43 29.58
CA LEU A 253 -17.38 -12.38 30.52
C LEU A 253 -17.32 -11.80 31.93
N PHE A 254 -16.91 -10.54 32.07
CA PHE A 254 -16.89 -9.85 33.36
C PHE A 254 -18.28 -9.75 33.99
N ALA A 255 -19.30 -9.41 33.19
CA ALA A 255 -20.68 -9.34 33.65
C ALA A 255 -21.22 -10.73 34.03
N TRP A 256 -20.83 -11.78 33.28
CA TRP A 256 -21.20 -13.16 33.59
C TRP A 256 -20.58 -13.60 34.92
N GLU A 257 -19.29 -13.39 35.13
CA GLU A 257 -18.60 -13.75 36.38
C GLU A 257 -19.18 -13.01 37.60
N LYS A 258 -19.51 -11.72 37.43
CA LYS A 258 -20.24 -10.96 38.46
C LYS A 258 -21.63 -11.53 38.74
N ARG A 259 -22.36 -11.96 37.70
CA ARG A 259 -23.68 -12.59 37.85
C ARG A 259 -23.58 -13.93 38.55
N THR A 260 -22.63 -14.79 38.20
CA THR A 260 -22.48 -16.10 38.88
C THR A 260 -22.19 -15.92 40.36
N ILE A 261 -21.28 -15.01 40.71
CA ILE A 261 -20.95 -14.71 42.12
C ILE A 261 -22.16 -14.14 42.86
N PHE A 262 -22.94 -13.24 42.24
CA PHE A 262 -24.15 -12.69 42.85
C PHE A 262 -25.22 -13.76 43.06
N PHE A 263 -25.47 -14.60 42.04
CA PHE A 263 -26.42 -15.71 42.14
C PHE A 263 -26.01 -16.71 43.22
N GLU A 264 -24.73 -17.07 43.30
CA GLU A 264 -24.21 -17.98 44.31
C GLU A 264 -24.34 -17.41 45.73
N LYS A 265 -24.08 -16.10 45.90
CA LYS A 265 -24.27 -15.40 47.18
C LYS A 265 -25.75 -15.29 47.57
N SER A 266 -26.63 -15.04 46.61
CA SER A 266 -28.09 -14.98 46.84
C SER A 266 -28.68 -16.33 47.21
N LYS A 267 -28.21 -17.42 46.59
CA LYS A 267 -28.62 -18.79 46.90
C LYS A 267 -28.18 -19.20 48.31
N LYS A 268 -26.93 -18.86 48.68
CA LYS A 268 -26.41 -19.11 50.02
C LYS A 268 -27.20 -18.36 51.11
N LEU A 269 -27.58 -17.11 50.83
CA LEU A 269 -28.38 -16.29 51.75
C LEU A 269 -29.83 -16.82 51.89
N TYR A 270 -30.40 -17.36 50.81
CA TYR A 270 -31.70 -18.03 50.83
C TYR A 270 -31.64 -19.34 51.62
N ASP A 271 -30.61 -20.16 51.42
CA ASP A 271 -30.42 -21.43 52.14
C ASP A 271 -30.18 -21.18 53.65
N ASP A 272 -29.43 -20.14 54.02
CA ASP A 272 -29.20 -19.73 55.42
C ASP A 272 -30.52 -19.27 56.10
N ILE A 273 -31.34 -18.44 55.44
CA ILE A 273 -32.64 -18.00 55.98
C ILE A 273 -33.60 -19.17 56.17
N LYS A 274 -33.62 -20.12 55.23
CA LYS A 274 -34.47 -21.32 55.31
C LYS A 274 -34.08 -22.22 56.48
N SER A 275 -32.78 -22.36 56.76
CA SER A 275 -32.31 -23.14 57.92
C SER A 275 -32.75 -22.52 59.26
N ILE A 276 -32.83 -21.18 59.33
CA ILE A 276 -33.26 -20.46 60.53
C ILE A 276 -34.78 -20.59 60.74
N SER A 277 -35.58 -20.57 59.66
CA SER A 277 -37.04 -20.78 59.77
C SER A 277 -37.41 -22.20 60.19
N ASP A 278 -36.65 -23.20 59.75
CA ASP A 278 -36.89 -24.61 60.11
C ASP A 278 -36.54 -24.90 61.58
N ILE A 279 -35.63 -24.13 62.20
CA ILE A 279 -35.28 -24.21 63.63
C ILE A 279 -36.35 -23.54 64.52
N SER A 280 -37.09 -22.55 64.00
CA SER A 280 -38.14 -21.83 64.73
C SER A 280 -39.46 -22.60 64.87
N HIS A 281 -39.60 -23.74 64.20
CA HIS A 281 -40.82 -24.56 64.17
C HIS A 281 -40.75 -25.84 65.02
N TYR A 282 -39.69 -26.01 65.81
CA TYR A 282 -39.55 -27.01 66.87
C TYR A 282 -39.59 -26.35 68.24
#